data_AF-A0A538DC93-F1
#
_entry.id   AF-A0A538DC93-F1
#
_cell.length_a   1.000
_cell.length_b   1.000
_cell.length_c   1.000
_cell.angle_alpha   90.00
_cell.angle_beta   90.00
_cell.angle_gamma   90.00
#
_symmetry.space_group_name_H-M   'P 1'
#
loop_
_entity.id
_entity.type
_entity.pdbx_description
1 polymer ?
#
loop_
_entity_poly.entity_id
_entity_poly.type
_entity_poly.pdbx_seq_one_letter_code
_entity_poly.pdbx_strand_id
1 'polypeptide(L)'
;MLILRGPAKVDLIFPSERHEHEPPWEPAAENLEALDAHFWDWMLWLWSKDTSGKSDLVATELRKLFDHLLGPLGVERPPSSIAEAISAYRGARDRAEQRLGNAVSRELETEVLRGLQIGNNYPSRHGSGDAGLV
;
A
#
# COMPACT_ATOMS: atom_id res chain seq x y z
N MET A 1 -4.39 6.68 11.25
CA MET A 1 -3.03 6.30 10.82
C MET A 1 -2.28 7.55 10.37
N LEU A 2 -0.96 7.62 10.61
CA LEU A 2 -0.09 8.70 10.11
C LEU A 2 1.08 8.11 9.33
N ILE A 3 1.35 8.64 8.14
CA ILE A 3 2.60 8.39 7.40
C ILE A 3 3.49 9.61 7.60
N LEU A 4 4.72 9.39 8.06
CA LEU A 4 5.70 10.44 8.32
C LEU A 4 6.72 10.50 7.18
N ARG A 5 7.44 11.63 7.07
CA ARG A 5 8.52 11.77 6.09
C ARG A 5 9.53 10.63 6.20
N GLY A 6 9.70 9.86 5.13
CA GLY A 6 10.50 8.63 5.08
C GLY A 6 9.66 7.34 5.11
N PRO A 7 10.26 6.13 5.12
CA PRO A 7 9.52 4.87 5.14
C PRO A 7 9.00 4.54 6.56
N ALA A 8 8.33 5.48 7.22
CA ALA A 8 7.88 5.37 8.60
C ALA A 8 6.36 5.51 8.72
N LYS A 9 5.74 4.49 9.32
CA LYS A 9 4.30 4.41 9.58
C LYS A 9 4.02 4.42 11.08
N VAL A 10 3.02 5.17 11.51
CA VAL A 10 2.48 5.13 12.87
C VAL A 10 1.03 4.64 12.84
N ASP A 11 0.81 3.46 13.41
CA ASP A 11 -0.52 2.91 13.68
C ASP A 11 -0.97 3.34 15.09
N LEU A 12 -2.17 3.91 15.18
CA LEU A 12 -2.84 4.21 16.45
C LEU A 12 -3.86 3.10 16.70
N ILE A 13 -3.65 2.35 17.78
CA ILE A 13 -4.52 1.22 18.15
C ILE A 13 -5.36 1.66 19.34
N PHE A 14 -6.69 1.54 19.21
CA PHE A 14 -7.67 1.84 20.25
C PHE A 14 -8.29 0.54 20.76
N PRO A 15 -7.76 -0.07 21.85
CA PRO A 15 -8.13 -1.43 22.25
C PRO A 15 -9.60 -1.58 22.68
N SER A 16 -10.24 -0.47 23.03
CA SER A 16 -11.65 -0.40 23.45
C SER A 16 -12.63 -0.25 22.29
N GLU A 17 -12.14 -0.02 21.07
CA GLU A 17 -12.98 0.15 19.88
C GLU A 17 -12.98 -1.14 19.06
N ARG A 18 -14.19 -1.62 18.72
CA ARG A 18 -14.33 -2.78 17.85
C ARG A 18 -14.06 -2.33 16.42
N HIS A 19 -13.05 -2.93 15.79
CA HIS A 19 -12.84 -2.74 14.35
C HIS A 19 -14.00 -3.39 13.59
N GLU A 20 -14.84 -2.56 12.97
CA GLU A 20 -15.89 -3.02 12.06
C GLU A 20 -15.29 -3.23 10.66
N HIS A 21 -15.83 -4.17 9.89
CA HIS A 21 -15.42 -4.32 8.50
C HIS A 21 -15.82 -3.09 7.72
N GLU A 22 -14.85 -2.29 7.28
CA GLU A 22 -15.10 -1.14 6.44
C GLU A 22 -15.61 -1.60 5.06
N PRO A 23 -16.68 -0.98 4.53
CA PRO A 23 -17.12 -1.26 3.17
C PRO A 23 -16.04 -0.85 2.16
N PRO A 24 -16.12 -1.32 0.90
CA PRO A 24 -15.31 -0.78 -0.18
C PRO A 24 -15.41 0.75 -0.26
N TRP A 25 -14.31 1.40 -0.65
CA TRP A 25 -14.28 2.84 -0.84
C TRP A 25 -15.27 3.28 -1.91
N GLU A 26 -15.98 4.37 -1.65
CA GLU A 26 -16.74 5.10 -2.68
C GLU A 26 -15.94 6.36 -3.05
N PRO A 27 -15.24 6.39 -4.19
CA PRO A 27 -14.39 7.53 -4.53
C PRO A 27 -15.21 8.81 -4.74
N ALA A 28 -14.93 9.83 -3.93
CA ALA A 28 -15.56 11.13 -3.94
C ALA A 28 -14.50 12.22 -3.85
N ALA A 29 -14.83 13.45 -4.28
CA ALA A 29 -13.85 14.53 -4.34
C ALA A 29 -13.24 14.80 -2.96
N GLU A 30 -14.05 14.69 -1.89
CA GLU A 30 -13.65 14.96 -0.51
C GLU A 30 -12.72 13.89 0.09
N ASN A 31 -12.70 12.67 -0.47
CA ASN A 31 -12.00 11.53 0.13
C ASN A 31 -10.82 11.00 -0.70
N LEU A 32 -10.55 11.57 -1.89
CA LEU A 32 -9.44 11.13 -2.75
C LEU A 32 -8.07 11.18 -2.06
N GLU A 33 -7.82 12.17 -1.21
CA GLU A 33 -6.55 12.28 -0.48
C GLU A 33 -6.41 11.19 0.58
N ALA A 34 -7.49 10.86 1.30
CA ALA A 34 -7.50 9.77 2.26
C ALA A 34 -7.31 8.41 1.57
N LEU A 35 -7.92 8.25 0.39
CA LEU A 35 -7.76 7.07 -0.44
C LEU A 35 -6.31 6.91 -0.92
N ASP A 36 -5.65 7.99 -1.36
CA ASP A 36 -4.23 7.98 -1.75
C ASP A 36 -3.34 7.59 -0.58
N ALA A 37 -3.57 8.18 0.60
CA ALA A 37 -2.84 7.81 1.81
C ALA A 37 -3.00 6.32 2.16
N HIS A 38 -4.23 5.79 2.07
CA HIS A 38 -4.50 4.39 2.37
C HIS A 38 -3.88 3.44 1.34
N PHE A 39 -3.90 3.79 0.06
CA PHE A 39 -3.24 2.99 -0.99
C PHE A 39 -1.73 2.88 -0.73
N TRP A 40 -1.05 4.00 -0.49
CA TRP A 40 0.40 4.02 -0.29
C TRP A 40 0.83 3.32 0.99
N ASP A 41 0.01 3.39 2.04
CA ASP A 41 0.20 2.58 3.24
C ASP A 41 0.19 1.08 2.94
N TRP A 42 -0.83 0.65 2.20
CA TRP A 42 -0.98 -0.75 1.83
C TRP A 42 0.21 -1.24 1.01
N MET A 43 0.74 -0.40 0.11
CA MET A 43 1.95 -0.71 -0.67
C MET A 43 3.19 -0.90 0.20
N LEU A 44 3.42 -0.01 1.18
CA LEU A 44 4.53 -0.14 2.13
C LEU A 44 4.42 -1.44 2.94
N TRP A 45 3.22 -1.74 3.44
CA TRP A 45 2.98 -2.94 4.22
C TRP A 45 3.16 -4.21 3.38
N LEU A 46 2.59 -4.25 2.17
CA LEU A 46 2.74 -5.36 1.23
C LEU A 46 4.20 -5.62 0.88
N TRP A 47 4.97 -4.57 0.62
CA TRP A 47 6.40 -4.70 0.33
C TRP A 47 7.19 -5.28 1.51
N SER A 48 6.87 -4.89 2.75
CA SER A 48 7.44 -5.53 3.93
C SER A 48 7.10 -7.02 4.02
N LYS A 49 5.90 -7.44 3.59
CA LYS A 49 5.52 -8.86 3.59
C LYS A 49 6.21 -9.63 2.47
N ASP A 50 6.31 -9.04 1.29
CA ASP A 50 6.97 -9.62 0.13
C ASP A 50 8.45 -9.89 0.40
N THR A 51 9.17 -8.89 0.93
CA THR A 51 10.58 -9.04 1.33
C THR A 51 10.81 -10.02 2.49
N SER A 52 9.77 -10.30 3.28
CA SER A 52 9.79 -11.33 4.32
C SER A 52 9.37 -12.73 3.82
N GLY A 53 9.22 -12.92 2.49
CA GLY A 53 8.87 -14.20 1.88
C GLY A 53 7.41 -14.63 2.05
N LYS A 54 6.49 -13.71 2.38
CA LYS A 54 5.07 -14.02 2.63
C LYS A 54 4.21 -13.90 1.37
N SER A 55 4.60 -14.55 0.28
CA SER A 55 3.98 -14.38 -1.04
C SER A 55 2.48 -14.73 -1.10
N ASP A 56 2.03 -15.76 -0.38
CA ASP A 56 0.59 -16.12 -0.33
C ASP A 56 -0.26 -15.04 0.34
N LEU A 57 0.29 -14.41 1.39
CA LEU A 57 -0.34 -13.27 2.05
C LEU A 57 -0.40 -12.08 1.09
N VAL A 58 0.69 -11.79 0.38
CA VAL A 58 0.72 -10.71 -0.63
C VAL A 58 -0.36 -10.94 -1.70
N ALA A 59 -0.48 -12.16 -2.24
CA ALA A 59 -1.50 -12.47 -3.24
C ALA A 59 -2.93 -12.30 -2.70
N THR A 60 -3.18 -12.74 -1.47
CA THR A 60 -4.48 -12.56 -0.78
C THR A 60 -4.82 -11.09 -0.58
N GLU A 61 -3.83 -10.29 -0.25
CA GLU A 61 -4.02 -8.87 0.07
C GLU A 61 -4.15 -8.02 -1.20
N LEU A 62 -3.49 -8.38 -2.30
CA LEU A 62 -3.71 -7.77 -3.61
C LEU A 62 -5.15 -8.00 -4.11
N ARG A 63 -5.75 -9.16 -3.80
CA ARG A 63 -7.18 -9.41 -4.05
C ARG A 63 -8.05 -8.45 -3.25
N LYS A 64 -7.80 -8.32 -1.94
CA LYS A 64 -8.57 -7.41 -1.07
C LYS A 64 -8.43 -5.95 -1.50
N LEU A 65 -7.22 -5.52 -1.82
CA LEU A 65 -6.94 -4.19 -2.36
C LEU A 65 -7.76 -3.91 -3.63
N PHE A 66 -7.87 -4.91 -4.52
CA PHE A 66 -8.73 -4.80 -5.68
C PHE A 66 -10.19 -4.62 -5.30
N ASP A 67 -10.72 -5.51 -4.47
CA ASP A 67 -12.14 -5.49 -4.09
C ASP A 67 -12.54 -4.21 -3.35
N HIS A 68 -11.65 -3.66 -2.52
CA HIS A 68 -11.97 -2.54 -1.63
C HIS A 68 -11.58 -1.16 -2.18
N LEU A 69 -10.61 -1.07 -3.08
CA LEU A 69 -10.04 0.23 -3.48
C LEU A 69 -9.87 0.36 -5.00
N LEU A 70 -9.19 -0.58 -5.66
CA LEU A 70 -8.89 -0.41 -7.09
C LEU A 70 -10.13 -0.61 -7.96
N GLY A 71 -10.96 -1.61 -7.65
CA GLY A 71 -12.24 -1.86 -8.33
C GLY A 71 -13.16 -0.64 -8.29
N PRO A 72 -13.43 -0.06 -7.10
CA PRO A 72 -14.21 1.18 -7.00
C PRO A 72 -13.62 2.38 -7.76
N LEU A 73 -12.29 2.48 -7.88
CA LEU A 73 -11.64 3.50 -8.73
C LEU A 73 -11.74 3.21 -10.23
N GLY A 74 -12.29 2.05 -10.63
CA GLY A 74 -12.47 1.66 -12.02
C GLY A 74 -11.28 0.90 -12.61
N VAL A 75 -10.49 0.21 -11.80
CA VAL A 75 -9.56 -0.82 -12.28
C VAL A 75 -10.35 -2.08 -12.60
N GLU A 76 -10.13 -2.68 -13.77
CA GLU A 76 -10.95 -3.80 -14.25
C GLU A 76 -10.53 -5.16 -13.70
N ARG A 77 -9.25 -5.31 -13.33
CA ARG A 77 -8.66 -6.59 -12.95
C ARG A 77 -7.79 -6.48 -11.72
N PRO A 78 -7.78 -7.53 -10.88
CA PRO A 78 -6.90 -7.60 -9.72
C PRO A 78 -5.42 -7.59 -10.17
N PRO A 79 -4.56 -6.80 -9.53
CA PRO A 79 -3.12 -6.86 -9.80
C PRO A 79 -2.53 -8.18 -9.28
N SER A 80 -1.59 -8.76 -10.02
CA SER A 80 -0.84 -9.96 -9.61
C SER A 80 0.50 -9.64 -8.93
N SER A 81 0.85 -8.35 -8.81
CA SER A 81 2.08 -7.90 -8.14
C SER A 81 1.93 -6.50 -7.55
N ILE A 82 2.83 -6.13 -6.63
CA ILE A 82 2.92 -4.77 -6.07
C ILE A 82 3.19 -3.74 -7.19
N ALA A 83 4.08 -4.07 -8.13
CA ALA A 83 4.39 -3.18 -9.26
C ALA A 83 3.16 -2.93 -10.16
N GLU A 84 2.38 -3.97 -10.44
CA GLU A 84 1.14 -3.85 -11.19
C GLU A 84 0.09 -3.05 -10.42
N ALA A 85 -0.04 -3.25 -9.10
CA ALA A 85 -0.94 -2.48 -8.25
C ALA A 85 -0.62 -0.97 -8.29
N ILE A 86 0.66 -0.61 -8.19
CA ILE A 86 1.12 0.80 -8.30
C ILE A 86 0.77 1.39 -9.67
N SER A 87 1.03 0.64 -10.75
CA SER A 87 0.73 1.10 -12.12
C SER A 87 -0.77 1.31 -12.32
N ALA A 88 -1.59 0.33 -11.91
CA ALA A 88 -3.04 0.39 -12.01
C ALA A 88 -3.62 1.54 -11.19
N TYR A 89 -3.13 1.72 -9.96
CA TYR A 89 -3.58 2.79 -9.08
C TYR A 89 -3.29 4.18 -9.65
N ARG A 90 -2.07 4.45 -10.11
CA ARG A 90 -1.70 5.76 -10.69
C ARG A 90 -2.65 6.15 -11.82
N GLY A 91 -2.88 5.24 -12.76
CA GLY A 91 -3.82 5.47 -13.85
C GLY A 91 -5.26 5.68 -13.37
N ALA A 92 -5.70 4.95 -12.35
CA ALA A 92 -7.03 5.08 -11.78
C ALA A 92 -7.21 6.40 -11.01
N ARG A 93 -6.22 6.81 -10.22
CA ARG A 93 -6.18 8.11 -9.54
C ARG A 93 -6.25 9.25 -10.54
N ASP A 94 -5.39 9.25 -11.57
CA ASP A 94 -5.38 10.34 -12.56
C ASP A 94 -6.76 10.50 -13.24
N ARG A 95 -7.45 9.39 -13.55
CA ARG A 95 -8.83 9.42 -14.07
C ARG A 95 -9.83 9.92 -13.03
N ALA A 96 -9.69 9.52 -11.77
CA ALA A 96 -10.56 9.95 -10.69
C ALA A 96 -10.43 11.46 -10.42
N GLU A 97 -9.21 11.99 -10.42
CA GLU A 97 -8.94 13.42 -10.27
C GLU A 97 -9.57 14.24 -11.41
N GLN A 98 -9.46 13.76 -12.64
CA GLN A 98 -10.12 14.38 -13.80
C GLN A 98 -11.65 14.35 -13.66
N ARG A 99 -12.21 13.21 -13.24
CA ARG A 99 -13.66 13.03 -13.09
C ARG A 99 -14.25 13.85 -11.95
N LEU A 100 -13.51 14.00 -10.85
CA LEU A 100 -13.97 14.61 -9.61
C LEU A 100 -13.49 16.06 -9.43
N GLY A 101 -12.60 16.55 -10.30
CA GLY A 101 -12.10 17.92 -10.28
C GLY A 101 -11.20 18.25 -9.09
N ASN A 102 -10.61 17.25 -8.45
CA ASN A 102 -9.71 17.41 -7.30
C ASN A 102 -8.38 16.71 -7.56
N ALA A 103 -7.26 17.40 -7.37
CA ALA A 103 -5.92 16.86 -7.57
C ALA A 103 -5.28 16.51 -6.23
N VAL A 104 -4.74 15.31 -6.12
CA VAL A 104 -4.04 14.82 -4.92
C VAL A 104 -2.54 15.12 -5.04
N SER A 105 -1.88 15.45 -3.93
CA SER A 105 -0.43 15.64 -3.92
C SER A 105 0.31 14.36 -4.35
N ARG A 106 1.46 14.51 -5.03
CA ARG A 106 2.34 13.40 -5.42
C ARG A 106 3.49 13.17 -4.42
N GLU A 107 3.53 13.93 -3.34
CA GLU A 107 4.63 13.87 -2.35
C GLU A 107 4.70 12.49 -1.68
N LEU A 108 3.57 11.98 -1.18
CA LEU A 108 3.51 10.69 -0.50
C LEU A 108 3.94 9.54 -1.42
N GLU A 109 3.41 9.51 -2.64
CA GLU A 109 3.85 8.59 -3.69
C GLU A 109 5.37 8.61 -3.86
N THR A 110 5.94 9.81 -4.01
CA THR A 110 7.38 10.00 -4.23
C THR A 110 8.20 9.46 -3.05
N GLU A 111 7.76 9.71 -1.82
CA GLU A 111 8.41 9.25 -0.61
C GLU A 111 8.36 7.72 -0.48
N VAL A 112 7.20 7.11 -0.70
CA VAL A 112 7.02 5.66 -0.63
C VAL A 112 7.87 4.96 -1.67
N LEU A 113 7.82 5.40 -2.94
CA LEU A 113 8.60 4.78 -4.02
C LEU A 113 10.11 4.85 -3.76
N ARG A 114 10.60 5.95 -3.18
CA ARG A 114 12.00 6.05 -2.75
C ARG A 114 12.31 5.01 -1.68
N GLY A 115 11.43 4.80 -0.71
CA GLY A 115 11.56 3.77 0.31
C GLY A 115 11.64 2.35 -0.27
N LEU A 116 10.75 2.01 -1.22
CA LEU A 116 10.75 0.72 -1.90
C LEU A 116 12.05 0.46 -2.69
N GLN A 117 12.59 1.50 -3.34
CA GLN A 117 13.87 1.41 -4.08
C GLN A 117 15.06 1.20 -3.14
N ILE A 118 15.10 1.89 -2.00
CA ILE A 118 16.17 1.74 -1.00
C ILE A 118 16.20 0.31 -0.46
N GLY A 119 15.04 -0.25 -0.14
CA GLY A 119 14.95 -1.61 0.38
C GLY A 119 15.33 -2.68 -0.65
N ASN A 120 15.11 -2.44 -1.96
CA ASN A 120 15.56 -3.36 -3.01
C ASN A 120 17.10 -3.39 -3.15
N ASN A 121 17.78 -2.32 -2.74
CA ASN A 121 19.25 -2.22 -2.78
C ASN A 121 19.94 -2.75 -1.50
N TYR A 122 19.18 -3.13 -0.47
CA TYR A 122 19.70 -3.68 0.79
C TYR A 122 18.93 -4.94 1.20
N PRO A 123 19.41 -6.15 0.85
CA PRO A 123 18.78 -7.38 1.33
C PRO A 123 18.84 -7.44 2.86
N SER A 124 17.71 -7.77 3.48
CA SER A 124 17.57 -7.89 4.93
C SER A 124 18.61 -8.86 5.49
N ARG A 125 19.50 -8.37 6.36
CA ARG A 125 20.41 -9.23 7.14
C ARG A 125 19.60 -9.96 8.22
N HIS A 126 19.02 -11.10 7.86
CA HIS A 126 18.55 -12.08 8.84
C HIS A 126 19.41 -13.35 8.78
N GLY A 127 20.45 -13.31 9.62
CA GLY A 127 21.07 -14.39 10.39
C GLY A 127 20.96 -15.83 9.92
N SER A 128 22.00 -16.33 9.26
CA SER A 128 22.48 -17.69 9.51
C SER A 128 23.24 -17.67 10.84
N GLY A 129 22.54 -17.95 11.93
CA GLY A 129 23.18 -18.57 13.07
C GLY A 129 23.43 -20.02 12.70
N ASP A 130 24.67 -20.38 12.42
CA ASP A 130 25.09 -21.75 12.60
C ASP A 130 26.37 -21.76 13.44
N ALA A 131 26.20 -22.30 14.64
CA ALA A 131 27.26 -22.58 15.58
C ALA A 131 28.01 -23.81 15.07
N GLY A 132 29.32 -23.66 14.86
CA GLY A 132 30.20 -24.75 14.49
C GLY A 132 31.56 -24.61 15.15
N LEU A 133 31.56 -24.65 16.48
CA LEU A 133 32.72 -25.12 17.25
C LEU A 133 32.67 -26.64 17.24
N VAL A 134 33.56 -27.30 16.48
CA VAL A 134 34.53 -28.32 16.93
C VAL A 134 35.65 -28.39 15.90
#